data_AF-A0A3E0Q2S2-F1
#
_entry.id   AF-A0A3E0Q2S2-F1
#
_cell.length_a   1.000
_cell.length_b   1.000
_cell.length_c   1.000
_cell.angle_alpha   90.00
_cell.angle_beta   90.00
_cell.angle_gamma   90.00
#
_symmetry.space_group_name_H-M   'P 1'
#
loop_
_entity.id
_entity.type
_entity.pdbx_description
1 polymer ?
#
loop_
_entity_poly.entity_id
_entity_poly.type
_entity_poly.pdbx_seq_one_letter_code
_entity_poly.pdbx_strand_id
1 'polypeptide(L)'
;SWPSLLATMAVGILGTGLAFVLMSSLIGSVGPTRATFITYVIPVVALVLGVVFRNEVVSPIAVVGIGLVISGALLASRREI
;
A
#
# COMPACT_ATOMS: atom_id res chain seq x y z
N SER A 1 20.62 -0.61 -22.39
CA SER A 1 20.85 -1.14 -21.03
C SER A 1 20.83 -0.05 -19.96
N TRP A 2 21.42 1.14 -20.18
CA TRP A 2 21.44 2.24 -19.20
C TRP A 2 20.06 2.74 -18.70
N PRO A 3 19.00 2.84 -19.53
CA PRO A 3 17.68 3.26 -19.06
C PRO A 3 17.06 2.26 -18.08
N SER A 4 17.26 0.96 -18.31
CA SER A 4 16.77 -0.10 -17.44
C SER A 4 17.47 -0.09 -16.08
N LEU A 5 18.78 0.22 -16.05
CA LEU A 5 19.52 0.38 -14.80
C LEU A 5 18.95 1.53 -13.96
N LEU A 6 18.71 2.68 -14.58
CA LEU A 6 18.13 3.84 -13.90
C LEU A 6 16.70 3.56 -13.38
N ALA A 7 15.87 2.88 -14.17
CA ALA A 7 14.52 2.49 -13.74
C ALA A 7 14.55 1.55 -12.53
N THR A 8 15.40 0.53 -12.55
CA THR A 8 15.56 -0.42 -11.43
C THR A 8 16.14 0.27 -10.20
N MET A 9 17.10 1.18 -10.37
CA MET A 9 17.61 1.99 -9.26
C MET A 9 16.53 2.87 -8.64
N ALA A 10 15.71 3.53 -9.46
CA ALA A 10 14.62 4.38 -8.96
C ALA A 10 13.63 3.57 -8.12
N VAL A 11 13.18 2.40 -8.62
CA VAL A 11 12.29 1.52 -7.86
C VAL A 11 12.98 0.95 -6.61
N GLY A 12 14.23 0.52 -6.73
CA GLY A 12 14.98 -0.04 -5.60
C GLY A 12 15.22 0.97 -4.48
N ILE A 13 15.53 2.23 -4.81
CA ILE A 13 15.76 3.28 -3.83
C ILE A 13 14.43 3.79 -3.26
N LEU A 14 13.48 4.17 -4.12
CA LEU A 14 12.26 4.86 -3.69
C LEU A 14 11.17 3.88 -3.25
N GLY A 15 10.90 2.86 -4.07
CA GLY A 15 9.85 1.88 -3.81
C GLY A 15 10.20 0.88 -2.72
N THR A 16 11.49 0.56 -2.55
CA THR A 16 11.95 -0.42 -1.57
C THR A 16 12.74 0.23 -0.45
N GLY A 17 13.94 0.77 -0.72
CA GLY A 17 14.85 1.27 0.33
C GLY A 17 14.22 2.29 1.26
N LEU A 18 13.66 3.38 0.71
CA LEU A 18 12.99 4.41 1.48
C LEU A 18 11.74 3.89 2.20
N ALA A 19 10.94 3.07 1.53
CA ALA A 19 9.76 2.45 2.14
C ALA A 19 10.12 1.59 3.37
N PHE A 20 11.22 0.82 3.30
CA PHE A 20 11.71 0.03 4.44
C PHE A 20 12.18 0.90 5.61
N VAL A 21 12.86 2.02 5.35
CA VAL A 21 13.28 2.97 6.40
C VAL A 21 12.06 3.63 7.06
N LEU A 22 11.07 4.03 6.27
CA LEU A 22 9.82 4.60 6.80
C LEU A 22 9.04 3.56 7.62
N MET A 23 8.94 2.32 7.12
CA MET A 23 8.26 1.22 7.81
C MET A 23 8.96 0.88 9.13
N SER A 24 10.28 0.78 9.16
CA SER A 24 11.02 0.50 10.40
C SER A 24 10.85 1.62 11.43
N SER A 25 10.84 2.87 10.99
CA SER A 25 10.58 4.04 11.83
C SER A 25 9.13 4.05 12.36
N LEU A 26 8.17 3.64 11.53
CA LEU A 26 6.77 3.55 11.92
C LEU A 26 6.54 2.43 12.94
N ILE A 27 7.15 1.26 12.72
CA ILE A 27 7.12 0.15 13.69
C ILE A 27 7.67 0.60 15.04
N GLY A 28 8.78 1.34 15.06
CA GLY A 28 9.39 1.86 16.29
C GLY A 28 8.54 2.90 17.03
N SER A 29 7.62 3.60 16.34
CA SER A 29 6.81 4.67 16.93
C SER A 29 5.39 4.25 17.32
N VAL A 30 4.73 3.39 16.53
CA VAL A 30 3.33 2.97 16.76
C VAL A 30 3.17 1.46 17.00
N GLY A 31 4.26 0.69 16.96
CA GLY A 31 4.26 -0.76 17.09
C GLY A 31 4.01 -1.49 15.77
N PRO A 32 4.44 -2.76 15.66
CA PRO A 32 4.40 -3.54 14.42
C PRO A 32 2.99 -3.79 13.89
N THR A 33 2.03 -3.94 14.78
CA THR A 33 0.62 -4.17 14.43
C THR A 33 0.02 -2.98 13.71
N ARG A 34 0.08 -1.79 14.32
CA ARG A 34 -0.48 -0.58 13.74
C ARG A 34 0.26 -0.18 12.47
N ALA A 35 1.58 -0.39 12.42
CA ALA A 35 2.37 -0.11 11.21
C ALA A 35 1.91 -0.94 10.01
N THR A 36 1.52 -2.21 10.23
CA THR A 36 1.07 -3.11 9.15
C THR A 36 -0.23 -2.62 8.49
N PHE A 37 -1.00 -1.76 9.16
CA PHE A 37 -2.26 -1.23 8.63
C PHE A 37 -2.10 -0.50 7.29
N ILE A 38 -0.93 0.10 7.04
CA ILE A 38 -0.61 0.76 5.76
C ILE A 38 -0.82 -0.16 4.56
N THR A 39 -0.54 -1.45 4.71
CA THR A 39 -0.68 -2.44 3.62
C THR A 39 -2.12 -2.57 3.15
N TYR A 40 -3.09 -2.35 4.04
CA TYR A 40 -4.52 -2.42 3.68
C TYR A 40 -4.99 -1.23 2.84
N VAL A 41 -4.19 -0.16 2.76
CA VAL A 41 -4.47 1.01 1.93
C VAL A 41 -3.99 0.82 0.48
N ILE A 42 -3.08 -0.14 0.23
CA ILE A 42 -2.56 -0.46 -1.11
C ILE A 42 -3.65 -0.64 -2.17
N PRO A 43 -4.71 -1.46 -1.97
CA PRO A 43 -5.75 -1.63 -3.00
C PRO A 43 -6.52 -0.35 -3.32
N VAL A 44 -6.69 0.55 -2.35
CA VAL A 44 -7.32 1.87 -2.57
C VAL A 44 -6.44 2.73 -3.46
N VAL A 45 -5.16 2.82 -3.12
CA VAL A 45 -4.18 3.60 -3.90
C VAL A 45 -4.07 3.03 -5.31
N ALA A 46 -3.99 1.70 -5.44
CA ALA A 46 -3.93 1.03 -6.74
C ALA A 46 -5.14 1.37 -7.61
N LEU A 47 -6.37 1.31 -7.07
CA LEU A 47 -7.58 1.65 -7.81
C LEU A 47 -7.59 3.13 -8.21
N VAL A 48 -7.25 4.04 -7.30
CA VAL A 48 -7.18 5.48 -7.58
C VAL A 48 -6.17 5.75 -8.71
N LEU A 49 -4.99 5.14 -8.65
CA LEU A 49 -3.98 5.28 -9.71
C LEU A 49 -4.47 4.69 -11.04
N GLY A 50 -5.16 3.56 -11.04
CA GLY A 50 -5.76 2.96 -12.24
C GLY A 50 -6.80 3.88 -12.88
N VAL A 51 -7.67 4.49 -12.09
CA VAL A 51 -8.66 5.45 -12.59
C VAL A 51 -7.99 6.72 -13.11
N VAL A 52 -7.05 7.30 -12.36
CA VAL A 52 -6.45 8.60 -12.69
C VAL A 52 -5.48 8.51 -13.87
N PHE A 53 -4.62 7.50 -13.89
CA PHE A 53 -3.56 7.38 -14.90
C PHE A 53 -3.93 6.49 -16.08
N ARG A 54 -4.79 5.49 -15.87
CA ARG A 54 -5.21 4.55 -16.92
C ARG A 54 -6.65 4.71 -17.36
N ASN A 55 -7.41 5.62 -16.74
CA ASN A 55 -8.82 5.87 -17.07
C ASN A 55 -9.67 4.58 -17.01
N GLU A 56 -9.30 3.66 -16.12
CA GLU A 56 -9.93 2.35 -15.97
C GLU A 56 -11.36 2.50 -15.45
N VAL A 57 -12.28 1.74 -16.05
CA VAL A 57 -13.67 1.66 -15.57
C VAL A 57 -13.69 0.83 -14.30
N VAL A 58 -14.06 1.45 -13.20
CA VAL A 58 -14.12 0.79 -11.88
C VAL A 58 -15.22 -0.26 -11.89
N SER A 59 -14.82 -1.52 -11.76
CA SER A 59 -15.78 -2.61 -11.59
C SER A 59 -16.42 -2.55 -10.19
N PRO A 60 -17.74 -2.76 -10.06
CA PRO A 60 -18.40 -2.84 -8.76
C PRO A 60 -17.77 -3.88 -7.83
N ILE A 61 -17.25 -4.99 -8.38
CA ILE A 61 -16.58 -6.03 -7.58
C ILE A 61 -15.30 -5.52 -6.91
N ALA A 62 -14.57 -4.59 -7.55
CA ALA A 62 -13.34 -4.02 -7.01
C ALA A 62 -13.64 -3.13 -5.80
N VAL A 63 -14.74 -2.35 -5.87
CA VAL A 63 -15.20 -1.52 -4.75
C VAL A 63 -15.63 -2.39 -3.57
N VAL A 64 -16.36 -3.47 -3.82
CA VAL A 64 -16.75 -4.44 -2.78
C VAL A 64 -15.51 -5.09 -2.16
N GLY A 65 -14.54 -5.50 -2.97
CA GLY A 65 -13.27 -6.07 -2.51
C GLY A 65 -12.49 -5.12 -1.60
N ILE A 66 -12.39 -3.83 -1.97
CA ILE A 66 -11.79 -2.80 -1.11
C ILE A 66 -12.54 -2.68 0.21
N GLY A 67 -13.87 -2.64 0.17
CA GLY A 67 -14.70 -2.60 1.37
C GLY A 67 -14.44 -3.79 2.30
N LEU A 68 -14.32 -5.00 1.74
CA LEU A 68 -13.99 -6.21 2.49
C LEU A 68 -12.60 -6.15 3.13
N VAL A 69 -11.57 -5.72 2.39
CA VAL A 69 -10.20 -5.59 2.91
C VAL A 69 -10.14 -4.61 4.07
N ILE A 70 -10.75 -3.42 3.91
CA ILE A 70 -10.77 -2.41 4.99
C ILE A 70 -11.57 -2.91 6.20
N SER A 71 -12.71 -3.56 5.98
CA SER A 71 -13.51 -4.11 7.07
C SER A 71 -12.74 -5.17 7.86
N GLY A 72 -12.07 -6.10 7.16
CA GLY A 72 -11.21 -7.11 7.79
C GLY A 72 -10.04 -6.49 8.55
N ALA A 73 -9.39 -5.48 7.97
CA ALA A 73 -8.30 -4.75 8.61
C ALA A 73 -8.75 -4.06 9.91
N LEU A 74 -9.92 -3.42 9.91
CA LEU A 74 -10.48 -2.77 11.09
C LEU A 74 -10.84 -3.80 12.18
N LEU A 75 -11.41 -4.95 11.81
CA LEU A 75 -11.73 -6.02 12.75
C LEU A 75 -10.47 -6.62 13.39
N ALA A 76 -9.43 -6.87 12.58
CA ALA A 76 -8.15 -7.36 13.07
C ALA A 76 -7.48 -6.34 14.01
N SER A 77 -7.46 -5.06 13.61
CA SER A 77 -6.86 -4.00 14.43
C SER A 77 -7.59 -3.76 15.75
N ARG A 78 -8.90 -3.98 15.84
CA ARG A 78 -9.65 -3.84 17.11
C ARG A 78 -9.34 -4.93 18.12
N ARG A 79 -8.88 -6.11 17.67
CA ARG A 79 -8.54 -7.23 18.56
C ARG A 79 -7.24 -7.01 19.33
N GLU A 80 -6.47 -6.01 18.92
CA GLU A 80 -5.11 -5.75 19.38
C GLU A 80 -4.97 -4.40 20.11
N ILE A 81 -6.07 -3.63 20.20
CA ILE A 81 -6.21 -2.44 21.05
C ILE A 81 -6.85 -2.88 22.37
#